data_AF-A0A2D6MVQ7-F1
#
_entry.id   AF-A0A2D6MVQ7-F1
#
_cell.length_a   1.000
_cell.length_b   1.000
_cell.length_c   1.000
_cell.angle_alpha   90.00
_cell.angle_beta   90.00
_cell.angle_gamma   90.00
#
_symmetry.space_group_name_H-M   'P 1'
#
loop_
_entity.id
_entity.type
_entity.pdbx_description
1 polymer ?
#
loop_
_entity_poly.entity_id
_entity_poly.type
_entity_poly.pdbx_seq_one_letter_code
_entity_poly.pdbx_strand_id
1 'polypeptide(L)'
;MAQSIGGQQTESGARSGAAGDPSVWLLVGEKRGDNAQIVNLAKAVGWDFCEKKIFVKPEWVEGKPKVSPSLDHLDLSRSDELAAPWPDLVITAGRRLSSVGLWIKQASRGRTRLVMIGRPRRLLDSVDLIVVAAHYMLPPAPNVVRHDLPLMHVDPQVLETAGRQWRTRLADLPRPLTALMVGGPTGGLRFGLETARDLLEKTLATVQASGGSLYVTTSRRTPRAVVAMLREACPDWARFYEFDPDAPPGENPYHGLLALADHFVVTTDSASMMVEVVRVGRSLSIYPLAADVSAVERVLEGLGLLRPLSPRSDPLPAGGLRARAMYRIGRPTHSRDLSAIPRLLVAKGLAGWLGDGWVKPASFADEELERVAARVRGMIESLGDEARSSVDGKGRL
;
A
#
# COMPACT_ATOMS: atom_id res chain seq x y z
N MET A 1 17.08 54.31 -23.70
CA MET A 1 15.79 53.80 -24.21
C MET A 1 15.53 52.47 -23.56
N ALA A 2 14.63 52.46 -22.58
CA ALA A 2 14.14 51.26 -21.93
C ALA A 2 13.09 50.60 -22.83
N GLN A 3 13.20 49.29 -23.08
CA GLN A 3 12.08 48.50 -23.56
C GLN A 3 11.97 47.20 -22.75
N SER A 4 10.81 47.12 -22.11
CA SER A 4 10.22 46.03 -21.35
C SER A 4 10.08 44.76 -22.18
N ILE A 5 10.47 43.60 -21.64
CA ILE A 5 10.03 42.29 -22.13
C ILE A 5 9.27 41.61 -20.98
N GLY A 6 7.99 41.40 -21.23
CA GLY A 6 6.97 40.99 -20.26
C GLY A 6 7.10 39.54 -19.82
N GLY A 7 6.61 39.30 -18.60
CA GLY A 7 6.47 37.98 -18.00
C GLY A 7 5.44 37.14 -18.76
N GLN A 8 5.85 35.93 -19.11
CA GLN A 8 4.91 34.86 -19.46
C GLN A 8 4.37 34.25 -18.17
N GLN A 9 3.12 34.61 -17.87
CA GLN A 9 2.28 33.84 -16.96
C GLN A 9 2.07 32.45 -17.57
N THR A 10 2.46 31.43 -16.82
CA THR A 10 2.10 30.04 -17.11
C THR A 10 0.62 29.86 -16.79
N GLU A 11 -0.23 29.85 -17.81
CA GLU A 11 -1.63 29.47 -17.70
C GLU A 11 -1.72 28.01 -17.23
N SER A 12 -2.13 27.87 -15.96
CA SER A 12 -2.65 26.63 -15.39
C SER A 12 -3.98 26.32 -16.09
N GLY A 13 -3.94 25.41 -17.06
CA GLY A 13 -5.13 24.81 -17.65
C GLY A 13 -5.82 23.88 -16.65
N ALA A 14 -6.53 24.47 -15.68
CA ALA A 14 -7.56 23.77 -14.95
C ALA A 14 -8.65 23.39 -15.97
N ARG A 15 -8.75 22.10 -16.31
CA ARG A 15 -9.97 21.60 -16.94
C ARG A 15 -11.08 21.80 -15.92
N SER A 16 -11.96 22.78 -16.18
CA SER A 16 -13.23 22.94 -15.49
C SER A 16 -13.96 21.60 -15.52
N GLY A 17 -14.17 20.99 -14.36
CA GLY A 17 -15.02 19.81 -14.20
C GLY A 17 -16.38 20.04 -14.85
N ALA A 18 -16.91 19.02 -15.50
CA ALA A 18 -18.22 19.10 -16.12
C ALA A 18 -19.28 19.33 -15.03
N ALA A 19 -20.21 20.26 -15.26
CA ALA A 19 -21.32 20.52 -14.34
C ALA A 19 -22.15 19.24 -14.17
N GLY A 20 -21.93 18.50 -13.07
CA GLY A 20 -22.61 17.24 -12.78
C GLY A 20 -21.77 16.18 -12.04
N ASP A 21 -20.44 16.32 -12.01
CA ASP A 21 -19.59 15.32 -11.33
C ASP A 21 -19.66 15.42 -9.79
N PRO A 22 -19.70 14.29 -9.07
CA PRO A 22 -19.71 14.26 -7.60
C PRO A 22 -18.47 14.93 -7.00
N SER A 23 -18.64 15.68 -5.91
CA SER A 23 -17.52 16.20 -5.13
C SER A 23 -16.85 15.09 -4.33
N VAL A 24 -15.54 14.88 -4.54
CA VAL A 24 -14.78 13.81 -3.88
C VAL A 24 -13.68 14.37 -2.97
N TRP A 25 -13.61 13.90 -1.73
CA TRP A 25 -12.49 14.12 -0.82
C TRP A 25 -11.69 12.85 -0.58
N LEU A 26 -10.36 12.97 -0.60
CA LEU A 26 -9.44 11.90 -0.25
C LEU A 26 -8.81 12.21 1.10
N LEU A 27 -9.05 11.38 2.11
CA LEU A 27 -8.40 11.54 3.41
C LEU A 27 -7.04 10.84 3.38
N VAL A 28 -5.96 11.61 3.44
CA VAL A 28 -4.59 11.10 3.36
C VAL A 28 -3.80 11.43 4.64
N GLY A 29 -2.91 10.53 5.04
CA GLY A 29 -2.10 10.67 6.26
C GLY A 29 -0.63 10.30 6.04
N GLU A 30 0.04 9.78 7.06
CA GLU A 30 1.49 9.49 6.99
C GLU A 30 1.84 8.22 6.17
N LYS A 31 0.84 7.34 5.95
CA LYS A 31 1.04 6.01 5.36
C LYS A 31 0.98 6.07 3.84
N ARG A 32 2.13 6.30 3.21
CA ARG A 32 2.27 6.39 1.74
C ARG A 32 1.60 5.25 0.95
N GLY A 33 1.71 3.99 1.39
CA GLY A 33 1.08 2.85 0.69
C GLY A 33 -0.45 2.81 0.81
N ASP A 34 -1.00 3.31 1.92
CA ASP A 34 -2.45 3.47 2.07
C ASP A 34 -2.92 4.67 1.22
N ASN A 35 -2.21 5.80 1.27
CA ASN A 35 -2.50 6.98 0.45
C ASN A 35 -2.45 6.67 -1.05
N ALA A 36 -1.46 5.90 -1.51
CA ALA A 36 -1.32 5.51 -2.91
C ALA A 36 -2.56 4.75 -3.39
N GLN A 37 -3.07 3.79 -2.60
CA GLN A 37 -4.29 3.07 -2.95
C GLN A 37 -5.53 3.98 -3.01
N ILE A 38 -5.63 4.97 -2.11
CA ILE A 38 -6.72 5.96 -2.12
C ILE A 38 -6.68 6.77 -3.41
N VAL A 39 -5.51 7.33 -3.75
CA VAL A 39 -5.31 8.17 -4.94
C VAL A 39 -5.50 7.36 -6.22
N ASN A 40 -4.98 6.13 -6.28
CA ASN A 40 -5.13 5.27 -7.45
C ASN A 40 -6.60 4.90 -7.70
N LEU A 41 -7.35 4.59 -6.63
CA LEU A 41 -8.78 4.34 -6.74
C LEU A 41 -9.53 5.59 -7.21
N ALA A 42 -9.24 6.77 -6.64
CA ALA A 42 -9.86 8.02 -7.04
C ALA A 42 -9.61 8.36 -8.53
N LYS A 43 -8.37 8.20 -9.00
CA LYS A 43 -8.00 8.38 -10.40
C LYS A 43 -8.74 7.41 -11.33
N ALA A 44 -8.88 6.14 -10.93
CA ALA A 44 -9.62 5.16 -11.71
C ALA A 44 -11.14 5.39 -11.70
N VAL A 45 -11.68 5.97 -10.62
CA VAL A 45 -13.07 6.43 -10.56
C VAL A 45 -13.32 7.51 -11.62
N GLY A 46 -12.37 8.43 -11.78
CA GLY A 46 -12.35 9.40 -12.89
C GLY A 46 -13.02 10.75 -12.59
N TRP A 47 -13.46 10.98 -11.34
CA TRP A 47 -13.97 12.29 -10.90
C TRP A 47 -12.86 13.16 -10.31
N ASP A 48 -13.06 14.48 -10.38
CA ASP A 48 -12.18 15.44 -9.71
C ASP A 48 -12.23 15.25 -8.19
N PHE A 49 -11.07 15.39 -7.53
CA PHE A 49 -10.95 15.17 -6.10
C PHE A 49 -10.06 16.20 -5.41
N CYS A 50 -10.33 16.41 -4.12
CA CYS A 50 -9.51 17.20 -3.22
C CYS A 50 -8.85 16.30 -2.17
N GLU A 51 -7.52 16.33 -2.08
CA GLU A 51 -6.80 15.67 -0.98
C GLU A 51 -6.91 16.51 0.29
N LYS A 52 -7.31 15.86 1.40
CA LYS A 52 -7.33 16.43 2.75
C LYS A 52 -6.26 15.73 3.58
N LYS A 53 -5.18 16.44 3.89
CA LYS A 53 -4.07 16.00 4.71
C LYS A 53 -4.46 16.05 6.18
N ILE A 54 -4.39 14.89 6.83
CA ILE A 54 -4.79 14.72 8.22
C ILE A 54 -3.60 14.31 9.07
N PHE A 55 -3.36 15.08 10.13
CA PHE A 55 -2.31 14.83 11.10
C PHE A 55 -2.91 14.44 12.46
N VAL A 56 -2.27 13.49 13.12
CA VAL A 56 -2.69 13.03 14.45
C VAL A 56 -1.89 13.77 15.51
N LYS A 57 -2.47 13.95 16.70
CA LYS A 57 -1.72 14.55 17.81
C LYS A 57 -0.54 13.64 18.21
N PRO A 58 0.55 14.20 18.77
CA PRO A 58 1.75 13.44 19.12
C PRO A 58 1.48 12.17 19.96
N GLU A 59 0.57 12.23 20.92
CA GLU A 59 0.19 11.11 21.79
C GLU A 59 -0.49 9.95 21.02
N TRP A 60 -1.05 10.24 19.84
CA TRP A 60 -1.70 9.26 18.97
C TRP A 60 -0.80 8.74 17.85
N VAL A 61 0.45 9.21 17.74
CA VAL A 61 1.42 8.75 16.73
C VAL A 61 1.70 7.25 16.89
N GLU A 62 1.87 6.76 18.12
CA GLU A 62 1.95 5.33 18.44
C GLU A 62 0.63 4.77 19.01
N GLY A 63 -0.29 5.66 19.38
CA GLY A 63 -1.59 5.31 19.91
C GLY A 63 -2.52 4.61 18.91
N LYS A 64 -3.49 3.87 19.46
CA LYS A 64 -4.54 3.16 18.71
C LYS A 64 -5.91 3.68 19.16
N PRO A 65 -6.36 4.85 18.66
CA PRO A 65 -7.63 5.42 19.09
C PRO A 65 -8.79 4.45 18.82
N LYS A 66 -9.81 4.50 19.68
CA LYS A 66 -11.06 3.78 19.47
C LYS A 66 -11.69 4.28 18.16
N VAL A 67 -12.24 3.37 17.37
CA VAL A 67 -12.94 3.74 16.15
C VAL A 67 -14.33 4.26 16.51
N SER A 68 -14.55 5.55 16.23
CA SER A 68 -15.80 6.29 16.41
C SER A 68 -15.84 7.46 15.41
N PRO A 69 -17.02 8.03 15.11
CA PRO A 69 -17.13 9.29 14.37
C PRO A 69 -16.58 10.45 15.21
N SER A 70 -15.27 10.71 15.13
CA SER A 70 -14.61 11.73 15.97
C SER A 70 -13.36 12.32 15.30
N LEU A 71 -13.02 13.54 15.72
CA LEU A 71 -11.77 14.24 15.35
C LEU A 71 -10.79 14.35 16.52
N ASP A 72 -11.12 13.83 17.71
CA ASP A 72 -10.40 14.08 18.97
C ASP A 72 -8.91 13.70 18.94
N HIS A 73 -8.55 12.71 18.11
CA HIS A 73 -7.18 12.23 17.94
C HIS A 73 -6.36 13.04 16.92
N LEU A 74 -6.96 14.05 16.29
CA LEU A 74 -6.33 14.86 15.26
C LEU A 74 -5.68 16.13 15.82
N ASP A 75 -4.55 16.50 15.23
CA ASP A 75 -4.03 17.86 15.35
C ASP A 75 -4.71 18.73 14.30
N LEU A 76 -5.79 19.40 14.70
CA LEU A 76 -6.60 20.24 13.80
C LEU A 76 -5.82 21.46 13.30
N SER A 77 -4.82 21.94 14.04
CA SER A 77 -4.02 23.10 13.63
C SER A 77 -3.08 22.79 12.45
N ARG A 78 -2.70 21.52 12.32
CA ARG A 78 -1.83 21.02 11.25
C ARG A 78 -2.58 20.33 10.12
N SER A 79 -3.83 19.96 10.35
CA SER A 79 -4.67 19.26 9.37
C SER A 79 -5.40 20.24 8.47
N ASP A 80 -5.71 19.82 7.25
CA ASP A 80 -6.56 20.60 6.36
C ASP A 80 -7.96 20.76 6.95
N GLU A 81 -8.58 21.90 6.68
CA GLU A 81 -9.92 22.22 7.19
C GLU A 81 -10.98 21.24 6.67
N LEU A 82 -11.82 20.78 7.59
CA LEU A 82 -12.96 19.89 7.35
C LEU A 82 -14.26 20.64 7.66
N ALA A 83 -14.73 21.45 6.71
CA ALA A 83 -15.93 22.26 6.81
C ALA A 83 -16.83 22.12 5.57
N ALA A 84 -18.09 22.53 5.68
CA ALA A 84 -19.02 22.53 4.55
C ALA A 84 -18.55 23.49 3.43
N PRO A 85 -18.92 23.26 2.15
CA PRO A 85 -19.82 22.21 1.66
C PRO A 85 -19.21 20.80 1.75
N TRP A 86 -20.00 19.86 2.28
CA TRP A 86 -19.57 18.46 2.43
C TRP A 86 -19.53 17.75 1.07
N PRO A 87 -18.54 16.86 0.83
CA PRO A 87 -18.43 16.13 -0.43
C PRO A 87 -19.52 15.08 -0.56
N ASP A 88 -19.79 14.65 -1.79
CA ASP A 88 -20.66 13.50 -2.06
C ASP A 88 -19.96 12.19 -1.70
N LEU A 89 -18.64 12.14 -1.85
CA LEU A 89 -17.83 10.95 -1.60
C LEU A 89 -16.57 11.28 -0.78
N VAL A 90 -16.30 10.45 0.22
CA VAL A 90 -15.02 10.36 0.92
C VAL A 90 -14.40 8.99 0.66
N ILE A 91 -13.14 8.99 0.20
CA ILE A 91 -12.30 7.78 0.12
C ILE A 91 -11.19 7.86 1.17
N THR A 92 -11.05 6.81 1.98
CA THR A 92 -10.06 6.78 3.06
C THR A 92 -9.50 5.38 3.28
N ALA A 93 -8.39 5.26 4.00
CA ALA A 93 -7.82 3.99 4.42
C ALA A 93 -7.29 4.04 5.85
N GLY A 94 -7.24 2.87 6.48
CA GLY A 94 -6.65 2.71 7.80
C GLY A 94 -7.50 3.23 8.97
N ARG A 95 -7.13 2.79 10.18
CA ARG A 95 -7.93 2.97 11.40
C ARG A 95 -8.11 4.43 11.83
N ARG A 96 -7.11 5.28 11.64
CA ARG A 96 -7.12 6.66 12.16
C ARG A 96 -7.99 7.56 11.30
N LEU A 97 -7.88 7.41 9.99
CA LEU A 97 -8.64 8.21 9.02
C LEU A 97 -10.08 7.68 8.86
N SER A 98 -10.34 6.40 9.16
CA SER A 98 -11.72 5.89 9.19
C SER A 98 -12.61 6.62 10.19
N SER A 99 -12.09 7.03 11.36
CA SER A 99 -12.86 7.83 12.33
C SER A 99 -13.28 9.19 11.77
N VAL A 100 -12.41 9.79 10.94
CA VAL A 100 -12.65 11.09 10.30
C VAL A 100 -13.71 10.96 9.20
N GLY A 101 -13.61 9.93 8.34
CA GLY A 101 -14.62 9.66 7.33
C GLY A 101 -16.02 9.42 7.93
N LEU A 102 -16.08 8.66 9.04
CA LEU A 102 -17.32 8.45 9.79
C LEU A 102 -17.87 9.77 10.36
N TRP A 103 -16.98 10.63 10.90
CA TRP A 103 -17.38 11.95 11.41
C TRP A 103 -17.94 12.85 10.29
N ILE A 104 -17.30 12.89 9.11
CA ILE A 104 -17.80 13.67 7.95
C ILE A 104 -19.17 13.15 7.50
N LYS A 105 -19.36 11.83 7.44
CA LYS A 105 -20.66 11.23 7.14
C LYS A 105 -21.73 11.64 8.15
N GLN A 106 -21.40 11.69 9.44
CA GLN A 106 -22.32 12.18 10.46
C GLN A 106 -22.60 13.69 10.32
N ALA A 107 -21.56 14.50 10.11
CA ALA A 107 -21.67 15.96 9.95
C ALA A 107 -22.48 16.37 8.71
N SER A 108 -22.40 15.58 7.64
CA SER A 108 -23.21 15.75 6.42
C SER A 108 -24.64 15.20 6.55
N ARG A 109 -25.02 14.65 7.70
CA ARG A 109 -26.30 13.96 7.96
C ARG A 109 -26.54 12.77 7.03
N GLY A 110 -25.48 12.03 6.72
CA GLY A 110 -25.52 10.84 5.87
C GLY A 110 -25.49 11.11 4.37
N ARG A 111 -25.37 12.37 3.93
CA ARG A 111 -25.28 12.72 2.51
C ARG A 111 -23.94 12.30 1.90
N THR A 112 -22.85 12.44 2.64
CA THR A 112 -21.52 11.98 2.19
C THR A 112 -21.44 10.46 2.28
N ARG A 113 -21.07 9.82 1.16
CA ARG A 113 -20.74 8.39 1.10
C ARG A 113 -19.30 8.14 1.49
N LEU A 114 -19.06 6.99 2.10
CA LEU A 114 -17.79 6.62 2.67
C LEU A 114 -17.30 5.29 2.09
N VAL A 115 -16.24 5.40 1.29
CA VAL A 115 -15.46 4.26 0.79
C VAL A 115 -14.23 4.07 1.66
N MET A 116 -14.06 2.88 2.23
CA MET A 116 -12.88 2.53 3.01
C MET A 116 -12.05 1.45 2.33
N ILE A 117 -10.76 1.73 2.11
CA ILE A 117 -9.78 0.75 1.68
C ILE A 117 -9.16 0.06 2.89
N GLY A 118 -9.11 -1.27 2.84
CA GLY A 118 -8.71 -2.14 3.92
C GLY A 118 -9.87 -2.51 4.87
N ARG A 119 -9.60 -3.37 5.84
CA ARG A 119 -10.63 -3.87 6.77
C ARG A 119 -10.94 -2.85 7.88
N PRO A 120 -12.19 -2.34 7.99
CA PRO A 120 -12.63 -1.57 9.16
C PRO A 120 -12.54 -2.41 10.44
N ARG A 121 -12.12 -1.80 11.55
CA ARG A 121 -12.03 -2.51 12.84
C ARG A 121 -13.38 -2.64 13.55
N ARG A 122 -14.29 -1.69 13.31
CA ARG A 122 -15.65 -1.61 13.86
C ARG A 122 -16.54 -0.88 12.86
N LEU A 123 -17.85 -0.86 13.12
CA LEU A 123 -18.83 -0.04 12.39
C LEU A 123 -18.87 -0.35 10.89
N LEU A 124 -18.82 -1.64 10.54
CA LEU A 124 -18.84 -2.09 9.14
C LEU A 124 -20.10 -1.57 8.41
N ASP A 125 -21.24 -1.60 9.09
CA ASP A 125 -22.53 -1.17 8.53
C ASP A 125 -22.62 0.35 8.34
N SER A 126 -21.74 1.12 8.99
CA SER A 126 -21.67 2.58 8.79
C SER A 126 -20.87 2.98 7.55
N VAL A 127 -20.17 2.03 6.92
CA VAL A 127 -19.37 2.23 5.70
C VAL A 127 -20.20 1.84 4.48
N ASP A 128 -20.32 2.74 3.50
CA ASP A 128 -21.12 2.47 2.29
C ASP A 128 -20.43 1.47 1.35
N LEU A 129 -19.09 1.50 1.29
CA LEU A 129 -18.31 0.51 0.57
C LEU A 129 -16.97 0.20 1.24
N ILE A 130 -16.69 -1.07 1.46
CA ILE A 130 -15.46 -1.61 2.01
C ILE A 130 -14.71 -2.29 0.88
N VAL A 131 -13.58 -1.71 0.48
CA VAL A 131 -12.68 -2.25 -0.53
C VAL A 131 -11.56 -2.98 0.20
N VAL A 132 -11.49 -4.30 0.08
CA VAL A 132 -10.58 -5.09 0.90
C VAL A 132 -9.82 -6.13 0.09
N ALA A 133 -8.50 -6.18 0.31
CA ALA A 133 -7.68 -7.19 -0.32
C ALA A 133 -8.03 -8.62 0.18
N ALA A 134 -7.91 -9.61 -0.69
CA ALA A 134 -8.36 -10.99 -0.46
C ALA A 134 -7.70 -11.65 0.77
N HIS A 135 -6.51 -11.21 1.13
CA HIS A 135 -5.79 -11.67 2.33
C HIS A 135 -6.44 -11.26 3.66
N TYR A 136 -7.42 -10.35 3.67
CA TYR A 136 -8.19 -9.99 4.87
C TYR A 136 -9.41 -10.92 5.07
N MET A 137 -9.60 -11.35 6.32
CA MET A 137 -10.64 -12.31 6.71
C MET A 137 -11.97 -11.64 7.06
N LEU A 138 -12.65 -11.02 6.09
CA LEU A 138 -13.97 -10.42 6.27
C LEU A 138 -15.10 -11.42 5.90
N PRO A 139 -16.30 -11.40 6.51
CA PRO A 139 -17.45 -12.08 5.94
C PRO A 139 -17.88 -11.44 4.61
N PRO A 140 -18.50 -12.19 3.68
CA PRO A 140 -19.19 -11.60 2.54
C PRO A 140 -20.31 -10.67 3.02
N ALA A 141 -20.42 -9.48 2.41
CA ALA A 141 -21.51 -8.54 2.65
C ALA A 141 -21.74 -7.67 1.39
N PRO A 142 -22.94 -7.12 1.17
CA PRO A 142 -23.26 -6.35 -0.04
C PRO A 142 -22.39 -5.10 -0.23
N ASN A 143 -21.91 -4.51 0.87
CA ASN A 143 -21.01 -3.37 0.90
C ASN A 143 -19.52 -3.75 0.92
N VAL A 144 -19.17 -5.01 0.60
CA VAL A 144 -17.77 -5.48 0.58
C VAL A 144 -17.36 -5.85 -0.84
N VAL A 145 -16.29 -5.24 -1.32
CA VAL A 145 -15.64 -5.55 -2.60
C VAL A 145 -14.26 -6.11 -2.33
N ARG A 146 -13.96 -7.25 -2.96
CA ARG A 146 -12.66 -7.91 -2.84
C ARG A 146 -11.82 -7.70 -4.07
N HIS A 147 -10.52 -7.59 -3.82
CA HIS A 147 -9.48 -7.58 -4.83
C HIS A 147 -8.32 -8.49 -4.36
N ASP A 148 -7.72 -9.26 -5.24
CA ASP A 148 -6.60 -10.16 -4.98
C ASP A 148 -5.36 -9.42 -4.47
N LEU A 149 -4.98 -8.33 -5.15
CA LEU A 149 -3.72 -7.61 -4.91
C LEU A 149 -3.96 -6.15 -4.51
N PRO A 150 -3.13 -5.55 -3.63
CA PRO A 150 -3.15 -4.12 -3.34
C PRO A 150 -3.38 -3.25 -4.60
N LEU A 151 -4.23 -2.22 -4.47
CA LEU A 151 -4.64 -1.32 -5.55
C LEU A 151 -3.53 -0.32 -5.93
N MET A 152 -2.34 -0.85 -6.21
CA MET A 152 -1.19 -0.08 -6.66
C MET A 152 -1.31 0.18 -8.15
N HIS A 153 -1.02 1.38 -8.58
CA HIS A 153 -0.87 1.73 -9.98
C HIS A 153 0.50 2.38 -10.12
N VAL A 154 1.26 1.94 -11.11
CA VAL A 154 2.57 2.52 -11.43
C VAL A 154 2.39 3.33 -12.69
N ASP A 155 2.47 4.64 -12.57
CA ASP A 155 2.28 5.58 -13.67
C ASP A 155 3.44 5.43 -14.68
N PRO A 156 3.16 5.03 -15.94
CA PRO A 156 4.20 4.86 -16.95
C PRO A 156 5.01 6.14 -17.22
N GLN A 157 4.40 7.33 -17.15
CA GLN A 157 5.09 8.59 -17.39
C GLN A 157 6.06 8.93 -16.24
N VAL A 158 5.67 8.61 -15.01
CA VAL A 158 6.55 8.74 -13.83
C VAL A 158 7.75 7.81 -13.97
N LEU A 159 7.54 6.55 -14.37
CA LEU A 159 8.65 5.61 -14.61
C LEU A 159 9.54 6.02 -15.77
N GLU A 160 8.97 6.52 -16.87
CA GLU A 160 9.75 6.96 -18.02
C GLU A 160 10.65 8.15 -17.65
N THR A 161 10.10 9.11 -16.91
CA THR A 161 10.84 10.27 -16.41
C THR A 161 11.92 9.86 -15.42
N ALA A 162 11.60 9.02 -14.44
CA ALA A 162 12.57 8.49 -13.49
C ALA A 162 13.65 7.66 -14.20
N GLY A 163 13.27 6.86 -15.19
CA GLY A 163 14.18 6.08 -16.03
C GLY A 163 15.16 6.95 -16.80
N ARG A 164 14.73 8.08 -17.38
CA ARG A 164 15.64 9.05 -18.01
C ARG A 164 16.61 9.64 -16.98
N GLN A 165 16.11 10.09 -15.83
CA GLN A 165 16.92 10.71 -14.79
C GLN A 165 17.98 9.77 -14.21
N TRP A 166 17.62 8.49 -14.02
CA TRP A 166 18.48 7.51 -13.37
C TRP A 166 19.37 6.71 -14.32
N ARG A 167 19.15 6.80 -15.64
CA ARG A 167 19.91 6.02 -16.63
C ARG A 167 21.41 6.24 -16.49
N THR A 168 21.86 7.50 -16.44
CA THR A 168 23.28 7.84 -16.28
C THR A 168 23.79 7.47 -14.89
N ARG A 169 22.95 7.64 -13.85
CA ARG A 169 23.33 7.31 -12.46
C ARG A 169 23.59 5.81 -12.27
N LEU A 170 23.00 4.95 -13.09
CA LEU A 170 23.13 3.49 -13.01
C LEU A 170 23.93 2.90 -14.19
N ALA A 171 24.53 3.72 -15.04
CA ALA A 171 25.15 3.28 -16.30
C ALA A 171 26.42 2.45 -16.11
N ASP A 172 27.14 2.67 -15.01
CA ASP A 172 28.37 1.98 -14.63
C ASP A 172 28.11 0.61 -13.98
N LEU A 173 26.85 0.29 -13.64
CA LEU A 173 26.50 -0.97 -13.00
C LEU A 173 26.35 -2.11 -14.03
N PRO A 174 27.16 -3.18 -13.94
CA PRO A 174 27.03 -4.33 -14.83
C PRO A 174 25.63 -4.94 -14.81
N ARG A 175 25.17 -5.36 -15.99
CA ARG A 175 23.88 -6.03 -16.14
C ARG A 175 24.04 -7.54 -15.94
N PRO A 176 23.05 -8.20 -15.32
CA PRO A 176 21.77 -7.63 -14.89
C PRO A 176 21.85 -6.88 -13.53
N LEU A 177 21.09 -5.80 -13.41
CA LEU A 177 20.98 -5.03 -12.16
C LEU A 177 19.91 -5.63 -11.25
N THR A 178 20.33 -6.11 -10.08
CA THR A 178 19.41 -6.55 -9.00
C THR A 178 19.16 -5.42 -8.01
N ALA A 179 17.91 -5.05 -7.81
CA ALA A 179 17.48 -4.11 -6.77
C ALA A 179 16.98 -4.87 -5.52
N LEU A 180 17.71 -4.78 -4.41
CA LEU A 180 17.26 -5.28 -3.11
C LEU A 180 16.50 -4.19 -2.36
N MET A 181 15.21 -4.40 -2.15
CA MET A 181 14.31 -3.46 -1.48
C MET A 181 13.96 -3.98 -0.10
N VAL A 182 14.57 -3.39 0.92
CA VAL A 182 14.48 -3.87 2.29
C VAL A 182 13.36 -3.14 3.03
N GLY A 183 12.35 -3.91 3.44
CA GLY A 183 11.26 -3.45 4.29
C GLY A 183 11.64 -3.35 5.78
N GLY A 184 10.70 -3.71 6.65
CA GLY A 184 10.91 -3.74 8.10
C GLY A 184 9.79 -4.46 8.85
N PRO A 185 9.91 -4.61 10.18
CA PRO A 185 8.93 -5.33 10.98
C PRO A 185 7.53 -4.74 10.78
N THR A 186 6.57 -5.58 10.42
CA THR A 186 5.19 -5.14 10.14
C THR A 186 4.18 -6.18 10.56
N GLY A 187 3.24 -5.77 11.41
CA GLY A 187 1.96 -6.47 11.61
C GLY A 187 2.07 -7.96 11.96
N GLY A 188 3.11 -8.37 12.68
CA GLY A 188 3.34 -9.76 13.07
C GLY A 188 4.39 -10.50 12.23
N LEU A 189 5.20 -9.81 11.43
CA LEU A 189 6.38 -10.39 10.78
C LEU A 189 7.66 -9.98 11.52
N ARG A 190 8.55 -10.95 11.76
CA ARG A 190 9.84 -10.74 12.40
C ARG A 190 10.86 -10.26 11.38
N PHE A 191 11.59 -9.21 11.72
CA PHE A 191 12.71 -8.72 10.93
C PHE A 191 13.80 -8.16 11.85
N GLY A 192 14.90 -8.90 11.98
CA GLY A 192 16.05 -8.56 12.83
C GLY A 192 17.37 -8.83 12.13
N LEU A 193 18.48 -8.68 12.85
CA LEU A 193 19.84 -8.77 12.31
C LEU A 193 20.12 -10.10 11.60
N GLU A 194 19.74 -11.23 12.20
CA GLU A 194 19.92 -12.56 11.62
C GLU A 194 19.17 -12.71 10.29
N THR A 195 17.90 -12.29 10.27
CA THR A 195 17.07 -12.30 9.06
C THR A 195 17.64 -11.40 7.97
N ALA A 196 18.18 -10.24 8.33
CA ALA A 196 18.78 -9.32 7.38
C ALA A 196 20.13 -9.84 6.82
N ARG A 197 20.92 -10.59 7.62
CA ARG A 197 22.12 -11.27 7.15
C ARG A 197 21.78 -12.37 6.14
N ASP A 198 20.82 -13.23 6.48
CA ASP A 198 20.35 -14.30 5.57
C ASP A 198 19.76 -13.73 4.27
N LEU A 199 19.02 -12.62 4.35
CA LEU A 199 18.53 -11.87 3.18
C LEU A 199 19.67 -11.39 2.28
N LEU A 200 20.68 -10.73 2.86
CA LEU A 200 21.82 -10.21 2.10
C LEU A 200 22.65 -11.35 1.49
N GLU A 201 22.96 -12.40 2.25
CA GLU A 201 23.71 -13.56 1.79
C GLU A 201 23.05 -14.23 0.58
N LYS A 202 21.75 -14.53 0.66
CA LYS A 202 21.00 -15.13 -0.45
C LYS A 202 20.89 -14.20 -1.66
N THR A 203 20.81 -12.90 -1.41
CA THR A 203 20.81 -11.90 -2.49
C THR A 203 22.15 -11.87 -3.20
N LEU A 204 23.26 -11.83 -2.46
CA LEU A 204 24.61 -11.86 -3.01
C LEU A 204 24.87 -13.13 -3.81
N ALA A 205 24.47 -14.30 -3.29
CA ALA A 205 24.55 -15.55 -4.03
C ALA A 205 23.77 -15.50 -5.36
N THR A 206 22.59 -14.86 -5.36
CA THR A 206 21.77 -14.66 -6.57
C THR A 206 22.46 -13.73 -7.57
N VAL A 207 23.08 -12.64 -7.11
CA VAL A 207 23.80 -11.70 -7.98
C VAL A 207 25.07 -12.33 -8.56
N GLN A 208 25.80 -13.10 -7.75
CA GLN A 208 26.99 -13.83 -8.20
C GLN A 208 26.64 -14.86 -9.27
N ALA A 209 25.56 -15.62 -9.08
CA ALA A 209 25.10 -16.62 -10.06
C ALA A 209 24.67 -16.00 -11.39
N SER A 210 24.19 -14.75 -11.40
CA SER A 210 23.78 -14.04 -12.62
C SER A 210 24.87 -13.17 -13.26
N GLY A 211 26.02 -13.01 -12.60
CA GLY A 211 27.13 -12.15 -13.06
C GLY A 211 26.78 -10.65 -13.08
N GLY A 212 25.82 -10.24 -12.25
CA GLY A 212 25.24 -8.90 -12.28
C GLY A 212 25.77 -7.93 -11.22
N SER A 213 25.01 -6.88 -10.97
CA SER A 213 25.27 -5.87 -9.93
C SER A 213 24.12 -5.79 -8.92
N LEU A 214 24.38 -5.12 -7.79
CA LEU A 214 23.45 -5.01 -6.67
C LEU A 214 23.25 -3.54 -6.31
N TYR A 215 22.00 -3.13 -6.18
CA TYR A 215 21.59 -1.89 -5.55
C TYR A 215 20.68 -2.20 -4.37
N VAL A 216 21.14 -1.89 -3.16
CA VAL A 216 20.39 -2.06 -1.92
C VAL A 216 19.73 -0.74 -1.55
N THR A 217 18.42 -0.77 -1.31
CA THR A 217 17.68 0.37 -0.75
C THR A 217 16.90 -0.08 0.48
N THR A 218 17.03 0.68 1.56
CA THR A 218 16.23 0.47 2.78
C THR A 218 14.91 1.26 2.71
N SER A 219 14.08 1.15 3.75
CA SER A 219 12.82 1.88 3.87
C SER A 219 12.70 2.53 5.24
N ARG A 220 11.72 3.43 5.41
CA ARG A 220 11.39 4.05 6.72
C ARG A 220 11.19 3.03 7.86
N ARG A 221 10.82 1.80 7.53
CA ARG A 221 10.55 0.74 8.52
C ARG A 221 11.80 -0.07 8.87
N THR A 222 12.88 0.05 8.10
CA THR A 222 14.10 -0.74 8.34
C THR A 222 14.73 -0.28 9.65
N PRO A 223 14.92 -1.17 10.65
CA PRO A 223 15.51 -0.78 11.93
C PRO A 223 16.95 -0.27 11.74
N ARG A 224 17.36 0.78 12.48
CA ARG A 224 18.70 1.39 12.36
C ARG A 224 19.84 0.37 12.48
N ALA A 225 19.74 -0.59 13.41
CA ALA A 225 20.74 -1.64 13.57
C ALA A 225 20.84 -2.54 12.32
N VAL A 226 19.72 -2.80 11.64
CA VAL A 226 19.71 -3.54 10.38
C VAL A 226 20.32 -2.72 9.24
N VAL A 227 20.02 -1.41 9.18
CA VAL A 227 20.64 -0.51 8.20
C VAL A 227 22.16 -0.49 8.35
N ALA A 228 22.65 -0.33 9.58
CA ALA A 228 24.08 -0.34 9.88
C ALA A 228 24.73 -1.67 9.46
N MET A 229 24.11 -2.80 9.82
CA MET A 229 24.59 -4.14 9.44
C MET A 229 24.64 -4.32 7.92
N LEU A 230 23.58 -3.94 7.19
CA LEU A 230 23.56 -4.06 5.74
C LEU A 230 24.61 -3.17 5.09
N ARG A 231 24.81 -1.95 5.59
CA ARG A 231 25.83 -1.03 5.09
C ARG A 231 27.24 -1.59 5.28
N GLU A 232 27.52 -2.18 6.43
CA GLU A 232 28.83 -2.78 6.75
C GLU A 232 29.08 -4.08 5.97
N ALA A 233 28.05 -4.91 5.80
CA ALA A 233 28.18 -6.21 5.14
C ALA A 233 28.05 -6.15 3.60
N CYS A 234 27.56 -5.04 3.04
CA CYS A 234 27.50 -4.87 1.59
C CYS A 234 28.92 -4.78 1.00
N PRO A 235 29.22 -5.49 -0.09
CA PRO A 235 30.51 -5.39 -0.73
C PRO A 235 30.69 -4.03 -1.43
N ASP A 236 31.94 -3.58 -1.58
CA ASP A 236 32.28 -2.26 -2.13
C ASP A 236 31.73 -2.00 -3.55
N TRP A 237 31.50 -3.06 -4.33
CA TRP A 237 30.94 -2.96 -5.68
C TRP A 237 29.41 -2.78 -5.69
N ALA A 238 28.72 -3.04 -4.58
CA ALA A 238 27.28 -2.85 -4.47
C ALA A 238 26.97 -1.38 -4.13
N ARG A 239 25.86 -0.86 -4.68
CA ARG A 239 25.37 0.46 -4.27
C ARG A 239 24.42 0.32 -3.11
N PHE A 240 24.51 1.26 -2.17
CA PHE A 240 23.68 1.28 -0.97
C PHE A 240 23.01 2.65 -0.79
N TYR A 241 21.69 2.64 -0.68
CA TYR A 241 20.89 3.81 -0.33
C TYR A 241 20.15 3.58 1.00
N GLU A 242 20.47 4.42 1.97
CA GLU A 242 19.71 4.52 3.21
C GLU A 242 18.47 5.40 2.98
N PHE A 243 17.30 4.92 3.41
CA PHE A 243 16.09 5.71 3.29
C PHE A 243 16.21 6.99 4.13
N ASP A 244 16.20 8.11 3.43
CA ASP A 244 16.10 9.43 4.01
C ASP A 244 14.68 10.00 3.79
N PRO A 245 13.93 10.30 4.87
CA PRO A 245 12.60 10.93 4.77
C PRO A 245 12.63 12.34 4.17
N ASP A 246 13.76 13.04 4.30
CA ASP A 246 13.96 14.44 3.93
C ASP A 246 14.72 14.60 2.60
N ALA A 247 14.99 13.47 1.92
CA ALA A 247 15.64 13.45 0.62
C ALA A 247 14.89 14.34 -0.40
N PRO A 248 15.60 15.21 -1.14
CA PRO A 248 15.01 16.01 -2.20
C PRO A 248 14.32 15.15 -3.27
N PRO A 249 13.33 15.70 -3.99
CA PRO A 249 12.72 15.03 -5.13
C PRO A 249 13.77 14.53 -6.14
N GLY A 250 13.67 13.27 -6.53
CA GLY A 250 14.59 12.65 -7.49
C GLY A 250 15.83 11.99 -6.90
N GLU A 251 16.14 12.18 -5.60
CA GLU A 251 17.26 11.51 -4.95
C GLU A 251 16.92 10.10 -4.45
N ASN A 252 15.65 9.84 -4.15
CA ASN A 252 15.22 8.50 -3.82
C ASN A 252 15.27 7.58 -5.07
N PRO A 253 16.04 6.47 -5.04
CA PRO A 253 16.24 5.60 -6.20
C PRO A 253 15.02 4.79 -6.59
N TYR A 254 13.95 4.74 -5.78
CA TYR A 254 12.82 3.82 -5.93
C TYR A 254 12.25 3.74 -7.35
N HIS A 255 11.80 4.87 -7.93
CA HIS A 255 11.25 4.87 -9.29
C HIS A 255 12.31 4.64 -10.37
N GLY A 256 13.55 5.09 -10.13
CA GLY A 256 14.67 4.83 -11.05
C GLY A 256 14.99 3.33 -11.13
N LEU A 257 15.02 2.65 -9.98
CA LEU A 257 15.19 1.21 -9.89
C LEU A 257 14.00 0.48 -10.51
N LEU A 258 12.76 0.84 -10.18
CA LEU A 258 11.56 0.25 -10.81
C LEU A 258 11.60 0.35 -12.34
N ALA A 259 12.05 1.49 -12.87
CA ALA A 259 12.15 1.70 -14.31
C ALA A 259 13.28 0.87 -14.96
N LEU A 260 14.44 0.74 -14.30
CA LEU A 260 15.69 0.34 -14.94
C LEU A 260 16.27 -1.00 -14.48
N ALA A 261 15.94 -1.50 -13.30
CA ALA A 261 16.49 -2.76 -12.80
C ALA A 261 15.89 -3.96 -13.53
N ASP A 262 16.67 -5.03 -13.63
CA ASP A 262 16.30 -6.25 -14.36
C ASP A 262 15.62 -7.28 -13.44
N HIS A 263 16.04 -7.27 -12.17
CA HIS A 263 15.59 -8.19 -11.15
C HIS A 263 15.42 -7.47 -9.80
N PHE A 264 14.45 -7.91 -9.01
CA PHE A 264 14.14 -7.35 -7.70
C PHE A 264 14.16 -8.43 -6.63
N VAL A 265 14.69 -8.08 -5.46
CA VAL A 265 14.52 -8.85 -4.24
C VAL A 265 13.71 -8.02 -3.25
N VAL A 266 12.56 -8.52 -2.80
CA VAL A 266 11.64 -7.78 -1.92
C VAL A 266 11.23 -8.65 -0.73
N THR A 267 11.21 -8.07 0.47
CA THR A 267 10.74 -8.75 1.69
C THR A 267 9.21 -8.77 1.79
N THR A 268 8.63 -9.85 2.34
CA THR A 268 7.17 -10.05 2.37
C THR A 268 6.36 -9.02 3.15
N ASP A 269 6.98 -8.17 3.99
CA ASP A 269 6.30 -7.07 4.68
C ASP A 269 5.89 -5.92 3.75
N SER A 270 6.37 -5.92 2.49
CA SER A 270 6.19 -4.85 1.52
C SER A 270 5.28 -5.28 0.35
N ALA A 271 4.03 -5.62 0.65
CA ALA A 271 3.06 -6.07 -0.34
C ALA A 271 2.90 -5.10 -1.54
N SER A 272 2.85 -3.79 -1.28
CA SER A 272 2.77 -2.78 -2.34
C SER A 272 3.98 -2.84 -3.29
N MET A 273 5.21 -2.94 -2.75
CA MET A 273 6.42 -3.01 -3.58
C MET A 273 6.42 -4.25 -4.47
N MET A 274 6.03 -5.41 -3.92
CA MET A 274 5.93 -6.65 -4.71
C MET A 274 4.95 -6.50 -5.87
N VAL A 275 3.79 -5.89 -5.64
CA VAL A 275 2.78 -5.67 -6.69
C VAL A 275 3.27 -4.65 -7.73
N GLU A 276 3.95 -3.58 -7.31
CA GLU A 276 4.50 -2.58 -8.24
C GLU A 276 5.55 -3.21 -9.16
N VAL A 277 6.46 -4.03 -8.64
CA VAL A 277 7.46 -4.76 -9.46
C VAL A 277 6.78 -5.67 -10.49
N VAL A 278 5.79 -6.45 -10.05
CA VAL A 278 5.04 -7.36 -10.93
C VAL A 278 4.29 -6.60 -12.02
N ARG A 279 3.70 -5.45 -11.71
CA ARG A 279 2.99 -4.60 -12.68
C ARG A 279 3.91 -3.99 -13.74
N VAL A 280 5.17 -3.72 -13.41
CA VAL A 280 6.17 -3.27 -14.38
C VAL A 280 6.71 -4.45 -15.22
N GLY A 281 6.33 -5.69 -14.89
CA GLY A 281 6.73 -6.89 -15.63
C GLY A 281 8.19 -7.29 -15.41
N ARG A 282 8.75 -6.95 -14.24
CA ARG A 282 10.14 -7.26 -13.88
C ARG A 282 10.23 -8.56 -13.07
N SER A 283 11.39 -9.22 -13.15
CA SER A 283 11.63 -10.45 -12.38
C SER A 283 11.67 -10.14 -10.88
N LEU A 284 10.95 -10.91 -10.09
CA LEU A 284 10.82 -10.70 -8.64
C LEU A 284 11.16 -11.98 -7.87
N SER A 285 12.16 -11.90 -7.00
CA SER A 285 12.45 -12.86 -5.94
C SER A 285 11.93 -12.34 -4.60
N ILE A 286 11.07 -13.11 -3.95
CA ILE A 286 10.47 -12.74 -2.68
C ILE A 286 11.25 -13.38 -1.54
N TYR A 287 11.70 -12.56 -0.59
CA TYR A 287 12.29 -13.05 0.65
C TYR A 287 11.22 -13.25 1.74
N PRO A 288 10.97 -14.50 2.16
CA PRO A 288 9.88 -14.81 3.07
C PRO A 288 10.23 -14.50 4.53
N LEU A 289 9.55 -13.52 5.13
CA LEU A 289 9.67 -13.23 6.56
C LEU A 289 8.85 -14.21 7.39
N ALA A 290 9.43 -14.69 8.49
CA ALA A 290 8.76 -15.53 9.46
C ALA A 290 7.77 -14.71 10.32
N ALA A 291 6.76 -15.39 10.86
CA ALA A 291 5.88 -14.80 11.85
C ALA A 291 6.64 -14.40 13.13
N ASP A 292 6.29 -13.24 13.67
CA ASP A 292 6.72 -12.81 14.99
C ASP A 292 5.85 -13.51 16.04
N VAL A 293 6.32 -14.68 16.45
CA VAL A 293 5.66 -15.55 17.43
C VAL A 293 6.09 -15.19 18.85
N SER A 294 5.20 -15.36 19.82
CA SER A 294 5.52 -15.11 21.23
C SER A 294 6.62 -16.03 21.77
N ALA A 295 7.23 -15.67 22.91
CA ALA A 295 8.22 -16.54 23.55
C ALA A 295 7.65 -17.93 23.90
N VAL A 296 6.38 -17.97 24.33
CA VAL A 296 5.66 -19.22 24.61
C VAL A 296 5.53 -20.05 23.34
N GLU A 297 5.14 -19.45 22.22
CA GLU A 297 5.06 -20.15 20.93
C GLU A 297 6.41 -20.73 20.52
N ARG A 298 7.52 -20.00 20.68
CA ARG A 298 8.86 -20.51 20.39
C ARG A 298 9.23 -21.72 21.23
N VAL A 299 8.89 -21.71 22.52
CA VAL A 299 9.12 -22.85 23.42
C VAL A 299 8.27 -24.05 22.99
N LEU A 300 6.99 -23.84 22.67
CA LEU A 300 6.11 -24.91 22.19
C LEU A 300 6.58 -25.49 20.84
N GLU A 301 7.13 -24.66 19.95
CA GLU A 301 7.77 -25.09 18.70
C GLU A 301 9.04 -25.91 18.98
N GLY A 302 9.90 -25.44 19.88
CA GLY A 302 11.12 -26.15 20.29
C GLY A 302 10.86 -27.49 20.98
N LEU A 303 9.75 -27.61 21.71
CA LEU A 303 9.31 -28.86 22.34
C LEU A 303 8.51 -29.78 21.38
N GLY A 304 8.29 -29.38 20.13
CA GLY A 304 7.51 -30.15 19.15
C GLY A 304 6.00 -30.19 19.41
N LEU A 305 5.49 -29.43 20.39
CA LEU A 305 4.07 -29.35 20.72
C LEU A 305 3.28 -28.46 19.74
N LEU A 306 4.00 -27.64 18.98
CA LEU A 306 3.46 -26.77 17.95
C LEU A 306 4.33 -26.91 16.69
N ARG A 307 3.72 -27.26 15.54
CA ARG A 307 4.43 -27.28 14.25
C ARG A 307 4.98 -25.86 13.95
N PRO A 308 6.14 -25.66 13.32
CA PRO A 308 6.52 -24.33 12.81
C PRO A 308 5.73 -23.98 11.53
N LEU A 309 5.35 -22.70 11.35
CA LEU A 309 4.73 -22.24 10.08
C LEU A 309 5.81 -21.84 9.08
N SER A 310 5.74 -22.42 7.89
CA SER A 310 6.56 -22.01 6.75
C SER A 310 5.94 -20.77 6.09
N PRO A 311 6.64 -19.63 6.01
CA PRO A 311 6.14 -18.46 5.30
C PRO A 311 5.94 -18.68 3.80
N ARG A 312 6.54 -19.74 3.22
CA ARG A 312 6.40 -20.08 1.79
C ARG A 312 5.14 -20.89 1.49
N SER A 313 4.68 -21.74 2.41
CA SER A 313 3.58 -22.68 2.16
C SER A 313 2.38 -22.49 3.07
N ASP A 314 2.59 -22.00 4.28
CA ASP A 314 1.56 -21.93 5.30
C ASP A 314 0.98 -20.50 5.41
N PRO A 315 -0.34 -20.37 5.64
CA PRO A 315 -0.95 -19.12 6.09
C PRO A 315 -0.31 -18.61 7.38
N LEU A 316 0.01 -17.33 7.43
CA LEU A 316 0.58 -16.65 8.59
C LEU A 316 -0.47 -15.72 9.21
N PRO A 317 -1.28 -16.21 10.15
CA PRO A 317 -2.39 -15.43 10.67
C PRO A 317 -1.90 -14.31 11.59
N ALA A 318 -2.26 -13.06 11.27
CA ALA A 318 -1.92 -11.91 12.10
C ALA A 318 -2.69 -11.94 13.44
N GLY A 319 -2.01 -12.31 14.53
CA GLY A 319 -2.58 -12.34 15.89
C GLY A 319 -1.99 -13.41 16.83
N GLY A 320 -0.89 -14.07 16.46
CA GLY A 320 -0.15 -15.02 17.31
C GLY A 320 -0.95 -16.30 17.62
N LEU A 321 -0.65 -16.90 18.77
CA LEU A 321 -1.18 -18.21 19.16
C LEU A 321 -2.72 -18.33 19.08
N ARG A 322 -3.46 -17.31 19.52
CA ARG A 322 -4.94 -17.32 19.47
C ARG A 322 -5.45 -17.38 18.04
N ALA A 323 -4.89 -16.54 17.17
CA ALA A 323 -5.22 -16.50 15.76
C ALA A 323 -4.91 -17.84 15.07
N ARG A 324 -3.77 -18.43 15.41
CA ARG A 324 -3.32 -19.72 14.90
C ARG A 324 -4.20 -20.89 15.35
N ALA A 325 -4.58 -20.95 16.63
CA ALA A 325 -5.48 -21.96 17.17
C ALA A 325 -6.87 -21.88 16.51
N MET A 326 -7.41 -20.66 16.42
CA MET A 326 -8.71 -20.39 15.80
C MET A 326 -8.73 -20.74 14.30
N TYR A 327 -7.63 -20.47 13.59
CA TYR A 327 -7.48 -20.90 12.20
C TYR A 327 -7.52 -22.44 12.05
N ARG A 328 -6.82 -23.19 12.91
CA ARG A 328 -6.79 -24.67 12.84
C ARG A 328 -8.16 -25.32 13.03
N ILE A 329 -9.07 -24.69 13.78
CA ILE A 329 -10.44 -25.19 13.98
C ILE A 329 -11.44 -24.63 12.95
N GLY A 330 -10.95 -24.04 11.85
CA GLY A 330 -11.80 -23.51 10.78
C GLY A 330 -12.52 -22.20 11.13
N ARG A 331 -12.11 -21.49 12.18
CA ARG A 331 -12.74 -20.24 12.64
C ARG A 331 -11.75 -19.07 12.63
N PRO A 332 -11.31 -18.57 11.46
CA PRO A 332 -10.31 -17.49 11.42
C PRO A 332 -10.81 -16.21 12.12
N THR A 333 -10.23 -15.89 13.27
CA THR A 333 -10.52 -14.64 14.04
C THR A 333 -9.50 -13.53 13.81
N HIS A 334 -8.48 -13.81 13.01
CA HIS A 334 -7.36 -12.94 12.74
C HIS A 334 -7.70 -11.91 11.67
N SER A 335 -7.02 -10.75 11.68
CA SER A 335 -7.41 -9.69 10.74
C SER A 335 -7.01 -9.98 9.29
N ARG A 336 -5.89 -10.69 9.08
CA ARG A 336 -5.34 -10.98 7.75
C ARG A 336 -4.28 -12.08 7.77
N ASP A 337 -4.14 -12.80 6.66
CA ASP A 337 -3.00 -13.69 6.40
C ASP A 337 -1.83 -12.89 5.79
N LEU A 338 -0.67 -12.91 6.43
CA LEU A 338 0.52 -12.16 6.03
C LEU A 338 1.28 -12.81 4.87
N SER A 339 1.09 -14.11 4.60
CA SER A 339 1.76 -14.82 3.49
C SER A 339 0.89 -14.96 2.24
N ALA A 340 -0.39 -14.56 2.30
CA ALA A 340 -1.33 -14.77 1.20
C ALA A 340 -0.91 -14.09 -0.12
N ILE A 341 -0.52 -12.81 -0.07
CA ILE A 341 -0.07 -12.08 -1.27
C ILE A 341 1.17 -12.72 -1.91
N PRO A 342 2.30 -12.91 -1.19
CA PRO A 342 3.48 -13.48 -1.82
C PRO A 342 3.23 -14.91 -2.34
N ARG A 343 2.45 -15.73 -1.62
CA ARG A 343 2.03 -17.06 -2.11
C ARG A 343 1.19 -16.97 -3.38
N LEU A 344 0.28 -15.99 -3.49
CA LEU A 344 -0.52 -15.77 -4.69
C LEU A 344 0.35 -15.35 -5.89
N LEU A 345 1.31 -14.45 -5.68
CA LEU A 345 2.24 -14.02 -6.73
C LEU A 345 3.07 -15.20 -7.27
N VAL A 346 3.59 -16.04 -6.36
CA VAL A 346 4.33 -17.25 -6.76
C VAL A 346 3.43 -18.26 -7.47
N ALA A 347 2.22 -18.51 -6.96
CA ALA A 347 1.28 -19.44 -7.56
C ALA A 347 0.81 -18.99 -8.97
N LYS A 348 0.70 -17.69 -9.22
CA LYS A 348 0.39 -17.12 -10.55
C LYS A 348 1.62 -17.04 -11.47
N GLY A 349 2.80 -17.48 -11.05
CA GLY A 349 4.03 -17.39 -11.84
C GLY A 349 4.53 -15.96 -12.06
N LEU A 350 4.13 -15.03 -11.19
CA LEU A 350 4.51 -13.61 -11.25
C LEU A 350 5.79 -13.32 -10.48
N ALA A 351 6.17 -14.20 -9.55
CA ALA A 351 7.36 -14.10 -8.72
C ALA A 351 7.90 -15.48 -8.37
N GLY A 352 9.16 -15.55 -7.93
CA GLY A 352 9.77 -16.72 -7.30
C GLY A 352 10.13 -16.44 -5.84
N TRP A 353 10.48 -17.48 -5.08
CA TRP A 353 11.12 -17.26 -3.78
C TRP A 353 12.61 -17.04 -3.95
N LEU A 354 13.20 -16.14 -3.15
CA LEU A 354 14.65 -15.93 -3.15
C LEU A 354 15.37 -17.25 -2.86
N GLY A 355 16.28 -17.63 -3.75
CA GLY A 355 17.02 -18.90 -3.71
C GLY A 355 16.49 -19.99 -4.66
N ASP A 356 15.29 -19.83 -5.22
CA ASP A 356 14.68 -20.84 -6.12
C ASP A 356 14.97 -20.55 -7.61
N GLY A 357 15.80 -19.54 -7.91
CA GLY A 357 16.13 -19.08 -9.26
C GLY A 357 15.22 -17.97 -9.79
N TRP A 358 15.59 -17.38 -10.93
CA TRP A 358 14.85 -16.26 -11.52
C TRP A 358 13.60 -16.74 -12.23
N VAL A 359 12.48 -16.07 -11.93
CA VAL A 359 11.22 -16.27 -12.64
C VAL A 359 11.08 -15.20 -13.70
N LYS A 360 10.84 -15.61 -14.95
CA LYS A 360 10.31 -14.70 -15.97
C LYS A 360 8.82 -14.50 -15.65
N PRO A 361 8.38 -13.29 -15.28
CA PRO A 361 7.01 -13.08 -14.84
C PRO A 361 6.03 -13.38 -15.97
N ALA A 362 4.93 -14.08 -15.64
CA ALA A 362 3.82 -14.23 -16.56
C ALA A 362 3.19 -12.86 -16.89
N SER A 363 2.52 -12.76 -18.06
CA SER A 363 1.76 -11.55 -18.38
C SER A 363 0.65 -11.35 -17.36
N PHE A 364 0.56 -10.14 -16.82
CA PHE A 364 -0.40 -9.78 -15.76
C PHE A 364 -1.15 -8.52 -16.16
N ALA A 365 -2.43 -8.68 -16.49
CA ALA A 365 -3.36 -7.58 -16.61
C ALA A 365 -4.20 -7.52 -15.32
N ASP A 366 -4.12 -6.40 -14.62
CA ASP A 366 -4.86 -6.18 -13.38
C ASP A 366 -6.04 -5.25 -13.63
N GLU A 367 -7.19 -5.86 -13.90
CA GLU A 367 -8.47 -5.17 -14.04
C GLU A 367 -9.15 -4.90 -12.68
N GLU A 368 -8.52 -5.25 -11.56
CA GLU A 368 -9.14 -5.15 -10.24
C GLU A 368 -9.42 -3.70 -9.86
N LEU A 369 -8.49 -2.80 -10.18
CA LEU A 369 -8.64 -1.38 -9.90
C LEU A 369 -9.88 -0.80 -10.60
N GLU A 370 -10.06 -1.13 -11.88
CA GLU A 370 -11.21 -0.68 -12.67
C GLU A 370 -12.51 -1.30 -12.18
N ARG A 371 -12.51 -2.60 -11.84
CA ARG A 371 -13.67 -3.28 -11.26
C ARG A 371 -14.12 -2.62 -9.94
N VAL A 372 -13.18 -2.26 -9.08
CA VAL A 372 -13.47 -1.55 -7.83
C VAL A 372 -13.98 -0.14 -8.12
N ALA A 373 -13.36 0.58 -9.06
CA ALA A 373 -13.79 1.92 -9.46
C ALA A 373 -15.21 1.93 -10.03
N ALA A 374 -15.56 0.97 -10.88
CA ALA A 374 -16.92 0.80 -11.40
C ALA A 374 -17.95 0.58 -10.28
N ARG A 375 -17.57 -0.16 -9.22
CA ARG A 375 -18.44 -0.37 -8.06
C ARG A 375 -18.63 0.92 -7.23
N VAL A 376 -17.61 1.77 -7.14
CA VAL A 376 -17.73 3.10 -6.52
C VAL A 376 -18.67 4.00 -7.33
N ARG A 377 -18.52 4.03 -8.66
CA ARG A 377 -19.42 4.80 -9.55
C ARG A 377 -20.87 4.38 -9.42
N GLY A 378 -21.14 3.08 -9.55
CA GLY A 378 -22.50 2.54 -9.44
C GLY A 378 -23.16 2.78 -8.07
N MET A 379 -22.38 2.90 -6.99
CA MET A 379 -22.90 3.24 -5.64
C MET A 379 -23.41 4.68 -5.57
N ILE A 380 -22.75 5.63 -6.25
CA ILE A 380 -23.18 7.03 -6.26
C ILE A 380 -24.35 7.22 -7.23
N GLU A 381 -24.30 6.59 -8.40
CA GLU A 381 -25.35 6.68 -9.43
C GLU A 381 -26.70 6.15 -8.93
N SER A 382 -26.74 4.99 -8.24
CA SER A 382 -27.99 4.41 -7.74
C SER A 382 -28.75 5.33 -6.79
N LEU A 383 -28.05 6.23 -6.10
CA LEU A 383 -28.64 7.18 -5.16
C LEU A 383 -29.23 8.40 -5.86
N GLY A 384 -28.65 8.80 -6.98
CA GLY A 384 -29.21 9.85 -7.83
C GLY A 384 -30.60 9.45 -8.35
N ASP A 385 -30.78 8.19 -8.70
CA ASP A 385 -32.04 7.65 -9.20
C ASP A 385 -33.10 7.47 -8.10
N GLU A 386 -32.70 7.02 -6.90
CA GLU A 386 -33.59 6.98 -5.72
C GLU A 386 -34.05 8.39 -5.29
N ALA A 387 -33.15 9.38 -5.33
CA ALA A 387 -33.49 10.76 -5.01
C ALA A 387 -34.47 11.36 -6.03
N ARG A 388 -34.24 11.15 -7.34
CA ARG A 388 -35.13 11.65 -8.41
C ARG A 388 -36.51 11.01 -8.36
N SER A 389 -36.60 9.69 -8.19
CA SER A 389 -37.88 8.97 -8.07
C SER A 389 -38.70 9.39 -6.83
N SER A 390 -38.03 9.75 -5.73
CA SER A 390 -38.70 10.27 -4.53
C SER A 390 -39.27 11.69 -4.69
N VAL A 391 -38.71 12.49 -5.60
CA VAL A 391 -39.17 13.85 -5.91
C VAL A 391 -40.36 13.81 -6.88
N ASP A 392 -40.30 12.96 -7.91
CA ASP A 392 -41.40 12.79 -8.87
C ASP A 392 -42.65 12.16 -8.23
N GLY A 393 -42.49 11.34 -7.18
CA GLY A 393 -43.59 10.76 -6.42
C GLY A 393 -44.34 11.74 -5.50
N LYS A 394 -43.78 12.92 -5.20
CA LYS A 394 -44.42 13.95 -4.34
C LYS A 394 -45.21 15.00 -5.12
N GLY A 395 -45.19 14.95 -6.46
CA GLY A 395 -45.96 15.84 -7.34
C GLY A 395 -47.35 15.33 -7.75
N ARG A 396 -47.80 14.19 -7.21
CA ARG A 396 -49.15 13.64 -7.43
C ARG A 396 -49.85 13.41 -6.10
N LEU A 397 -50.35 14.48 -5.50
CA LEU A 397 -51.48 14.46 -4.57
C LEU A 397 -52.40 15.62 -4.90
#